data_AF-A0A3M1W4I5-F1
#
_entry.id   AF-A0A3M1W4I5-F1
#
_cell.length_a   1.000
_cell.length_b   1.000
_cell.length_c   1.000
_cell.angle_alpha   90.00
_cell.angle_beta   90.00
_cell.angle_gamma   90.00
#
_symmetry.space_group_name_H-M   'P 1'
#
loop_
_entity.id
_entity.type
_entity.pdbx_description
1 polymer ?
#
loop_
_entity_poly.entity_id
_entity_poly.type
_entity_poly.pdbx_seq_one_letter_code
_entity_poly.pdbx_strand_id
1 'polypeptide(L)'
;MKVRPAATRTFLLLAVAAGLLPAGRALAEVAVDRPGADGQAFVLLSGGGDNPTPWPTWGRVRLHADPRLLLNPDGDAVGDGPPGVALAPQNAAPHAVWSRSDGADREIVLSWWDGTAWTPPERVTDDTLDDLRPRIALGPDGTRHVVWHRDEWGEQRVWYRQPPALSGTVGTEPEPVTEAPDTGRLADVAVDGMGWVWVAYQKDPATAPGAAEGIFVARRESPFVWTRQRLGPTGLDPALPDLDRGVRIHASRGRLWVDWVDGDGVFAYRVWREATESWSQPVRLDYTRERLLAGQEEIAREMARARIRMLVLRPGR
;
A
#
# COMPACT_ATOMS: atom_id res chain seq x y z
N MET A 1 -5.17 68.22 -19.92
CA MET A 1 -6.52 67.63 -20.12
C MET A 1 -6.35 66.17 -20.52
N LYS A 2 -6.95 65.28 -19.72
CA LYS A 2 -7.35 63.88 -19.97
C LYS A 2 -6.31 62.76 -20.18
N VAL A 3 -6.44 61.85 -19.21
CA VAL A 3 -6.16 60.40 -19.10
C VAL A 3 -6.57 59.56 -20.34
N ARG A 4 -5.72 58.54 -20.63
CA ARG A 4 -5.87 57.16 -21.21
C ARG A 4 -7.28 56.68 -21.64
N PRO A 5 -7.47 55.67 -22.55
CA PRO A 5 -6.75 54.38 -22.56
C PRO A 5 -6.63 53.59 -23.90
N ALA A 6 -6.06 52.40 -23.76
CA ALA A 6 -5.77 51.37 -24.77
C ALA A 6 -6.96 50.91 -25.62
N ALA A 7 -6.68 50.58 -26.88
CA ALA A 7 -7.59 49.88 -27.75
C ALA A 7 -7.33 48.36 -27.68
N THR A 8 -8.27 47.69 -27.03
CA THR A 8 -8.52 46.25 -27.07
C THR A 8 -8.70 45.78 -28.51
N ARG A 9 -7.90 44.80 -28.97
CA ARG A 9 -8.27 43.98 -30.12
C ARG A 9 -8.87 42.68 -29.61
N THR A 10 -10.20 42.68 -29.54
CA THR A 10 -11.02 41.47 -29.49
C THR A 10 -10.79 40.68 -30.76
N PHE A 11 -10.35 39.43 -30.65
CA PHE A 11 -10.57 38.42 -31.70
C PHE A 11 -11.41 37.28 -31.13
N LEU A 12 -12.36 36.90 -31.97
CA LEU A 12 -13.46 35.97 -31.77
C LEU A 12 -13.02 34.60 -31.23
N LEU A 13 -13.89 34.04 -30.39
CA LEU A 13 -13.92 32.62 -30.04
C LEU A 13 -13.88 31.74 -31.30
N LEU A 14 -12.95 30.79 -31.32
CA LEU A 14 -13.16 29.51 -31.99
C LEU A 14 -13.19 28.44 -30.90
N ALA A 15 -14.42 28.06 -30.54
CA ALA A 15 -14.68 26.83 -29.82
C ALA A 15 -14.28 25.67 -30.74
N VAL A 16 -13.10 25.10 -30.51
CA VAL A 16 -12.84 23.72 -30.95
C VAL A 16 -13.34 22.83 -29.83
N ALA A 17 -14.47 22.18 -30.08
CA ALA A 17 -14.90 21.02 -29.34
C ALA A 17 -13.84 19.92 -29.50
N ALA A 18 -12.81 19.95 -28.66
CA ALA A 18 -11.96 18.79 -28.43
C ALA A 18 -12.77 17.87 -27.49
N GLY A 19 -13.20 16.74 -28.03
CA GLY A 19 -14.07 15.79 -27.36
C GLY A 19 -13.63 15.49 -25.94
N LEU A 20 -14.62 15.42 -25.05
CA LEU A 20 -14.49 14.80 -23.73
C LEU A 20 -14.06 13.33 -23.92
N LEU A 21 -12.75 13.10 -23.99
CA LEU A 21 -12.22 11.78 -23.67
C LEU A 21 -12.46 11.57 -22.18
N PRO A 22 -13.01 10.42 -21.76
CA PRO A 22 -13.23 10.16 -20.34
C PRO A 22 -11.89 10.29 -19.61
N ALA A 23 -11.90 11.01 -18.49
CA ALA A 23 -10.73 11.16 -17.61
C ALA A 23 -10.36 9.78 -17.03
N GLY A 24 -9.54 9.03 -17.76
CA GLY A 24 -8.97 7.78 -17.30
C GLY A 24 -8.14 8.04 -16.05
N ARG A 25 -8.34 7.19 -15.03
CA ARG A 25 -7.52 7.18 -13.82
C ARG A 25 -6.25 6.41 -14.17
N ALA A 26 -5.08 7.03 -14.01
CA ALA A 26 -3.83 6.29 -14.07
C ALA A 26 -3.80 5.26 -12.92
N LEU A 27 -3.20 4.09 -13.15
CA LEU A 27 -3.14 3.03 -12.15
C LEU A 27 -1.71 2.64 -11.80
N ALA A 28 -0.75 2.76 -12.72
CA ALA A 28 0.61 2.25 -12.58
C ALA A 28 1.71 3.35 -12.49
N GLU A 29 1.35 4.61 -12.25
CA GLU A 29 2.28 5.75 -12.27
C GLU A 29 2.75 6.16 -10.85
N VAL A 30 4.06 6.31 -10.68
CA VAL A 30 4.68 6.88 -9.46
C VAL A 30 5.55 8.08 -9.83
N ALA A 31 5.46 9.17 -9.08
CA ALA A 31 6.31 10.35 -9.26
C ALA A 31 7.02 10.76 -7.96
N VAL A 32 8.18 11.40 -8.08
CA VAL A 32 8.87 12.05 -6.95
C VAL A 32 8.89 13.56 -7.15
N ASP A 33 8.32 14.32 -6.23
CA ASP A 33 8.42 15.78 -6.18
C ASP A 33 9.46 16.26 -5.15
N ARG A 34 10.17 17.34 -5.48
CA ARG A 34 11.20 17.96 -4.64
C ARG A 34 10.93 19.45 -4.46
N PRO A 35 10.13 19.86 -3.47
CA PRO A 35 10.06 21.27 -3.12
C PRO A 35 11.44 21.74 -2.61
N GLY A 36 11.84 22.94 -3.07
CA GLY A 36 13.18 23.48 -2.82
C GLY A 36 13.54 23.71 -1.36
N ALA A 37 14.86 23.89 -1.16
CA ALA A 37 15.63 24.20 0.07
C ALA A 37 15.69 23.12 1.17
N ASP A 38 14.65 22.32 1.43
CA ASP A 38 14.62 21.43 2.60
C ASP A 38 14.80 19.92 2.29
N GLY A 39 15.01 19.56 1.02
CA GLY A 39 15.45 18.21 0.62
C GLY A 39 14.45 17.06 0.86
N GLN A 40 13.21 17.35 1.25
CA GLN A 40 12.17 16.32 1.38
C GLN A 40 11.66 15.90 0.00
N ALA A 41 11.83 14.62 -0.34
CA ALA A 41 11.20 14.00 -1.49
C ALA A 41 9.76 13.60 -1.11
N PHE A 42 8.77 14.05 -1.88
CA PHE A 42 7.39 13.59 -1.75
C PHE A 42 7.12 12.58 -2.86
N VAL A 43 6.54 11.43 -2.51
CA VAL A 43 5.99 10.53 -3.53
C VAL A 43 4.60 11.01 -3.86
N LEU A 44 4.35 11.18 -5.16
CA LEU A 44 3.01 11.39 -5.65
C LEU A 44 2.56 10.17 -6.45
N LEU A 45 1.45 9.59 -6.01
CA LEU A 45 0.74 8.54 -6.71
C LEU A 45 -0.39 9.18 -7.51
N SER A 46 -0.23 9.19 -8.82
CA SER A 46 -1.25 9.59 -9.79
C SER A 46 -2.04 8.34 -10.15
N GLY A 47 -2.87 7.88 -9.22
CA GLY A 47 -3.71 6.71 -9.44
C GLY A 47 -4.48 6.26 -8.22
N GLY A 48 -5.67 5.69 -8.43
CA GLY A 48 -6.56 5.31 -7.33
C GLY A 48 -6.00 4.18 -6.47
N GLY A 49 -5.36 4.53 -5.35
CA GLY A 49 -4.94 3.67 -4.23
C GLY A 49 -3.57 3.02 -4.44
N ASP A 50 -2.52 3.38 -3.68
CA ASP A 50 -2.38 3.04 -2.25
C ASP A 50 -1.84 4.18 -1.35
N ASN A 51 -2.54 4.39 -0.23
CA ASN A 51 -2.21 5.10 1.02
C ASN A 51 -1.46 6.45 0.91
N PRO A 52 -2.18 7.52 1.28
CA PRO A 52 -1.90 8.00 2.63
C PRO A 52 -3.17 8.43 3.36
N THR A 53 -3.37 7.90 4.55
CA THR A 53 -4.31 8.46 5.50
C THR A 53 -3.61 9.10 6.71
N PRO A 54 -3.91 10.38 7.02
CA PRO A 54 -4.58 11.36 6.17
C PRO A 54 -3.56 12.16 5.33
N TRP A 55 -3.53 11.98 4.00
CA TRP A 55 -3.09 13.06 3.10
C TRP A 55 -4.24 13.47 2.17
N PRO A 56 -4.24 14.73 1.69
CA PRO A 56 -5.36 15.30 0.97
C PRO A 56 -5.55 14.60 -0.38
N THR A 57 -6.79 14.61 -0.86
CA THR A 57 -7.14 14.27 -2.25
C THR A 57 -6.31 15.11 -3.22
N TRP A 58 -5.47 14.48 -4.05
CA TRP A 58 -4.78 15.17 -5.15
C TRP A 58 -5.00 14.44 -6.47
N GLY A 59 -5.23 15.23 -7.52
CA GLY A 59 -5.48 14.77 -8.88
C GLY A 59 -4.22 14.72 -9.75
N ARG A 60 -4.41 14.16 -10.95
CA ARG A 60 -3.49 14.03 -12.08
C ARG A 60 -2.33 15.04 -12.05
N VAL A 61 -1.10 14.57 -11.79
CA VAL A 61 0.10 15.40 -11.87
C VAL A 61 0.51 15.57 -13.33
N ARG A 62 -0.21 16.53 -13.92
CA ARG A 62 0.26 17.58 -14.82
C ARG A 62 1.20 17.17 -15.96
N LEU A 63 0.78 17.56 -17.15
CA LEU A 63 1.44 17.55 -18.47
C LEU A 63 2.87 18.18 -18.55
N HIS A 64 3.55 18.44 -17.42
CA HIS A 64 4.81 19.20 -17.33
C HIS A 64 5.81 18.73 -16.25
N ALA A 65 5.62 17.55 -15.63
CA ALA A 65 6.67 16.99 -14.76
C ALA A 65 7.93 16.64 -15.59
N ASP A 66 9.14 16.84 -15.03
CA ASP A 66 10.36 16.33 -15.66
C ASP A 66 10.23 14.81 -15.76
N PRO A 67 10.32 14.20 -16.96
CA PRO A 67 10.19 12.76 -17.13
C PRO A 67 11.12 11.93 -16.24
N ARG A 68 12.24 12.50 -15.79
CA ARG A 68 13.16 11.84 -14.85
C ARG A 68 12.56 11.58 -13.47
N LEU A 69 11.51 12.31 -13.10
CA LEU A 69 10.83 12.18 -11.82
C LEU A 69 9.73 11.11 -11.86
N LEU A 70 9.33 10.69 -13.06
CA LEU A 70 8.27 9.73 -13.29
C LEU A 70 8.84 8.31 -13.36
N LEU A 71 8.11 7.37 -12.77
CA LEU A 71 8.30 5.94 -12.91
C LEU A 71 7.05 5.37 -13.56
N ASN A 72 7.27 4.62 -14.64
CA ASN A 72 6.25 3.88 -15.37
C ASN A 72 5.00 4.70 -15.79
N PRO A 73 5.16 5.88 -16.43
CA PRO A 73 4.03 6.78 -16.72
C PRO A 73 3.00 6.22 -17.72
N ASP A 74 3.36 5.20 -18.50
CA ASP A 74 2.48 4.53 -19.48
C ASP A 74 2.13 3.09 -19.07
N GLY A 75 2.45 2.69 -17.83
CA GLY A 75 2.29 1.31 -17.36
C GLY A 75 0.86 0.80 -17.46
N ASP A 76 -0.11 1.67 -17.16
CA ASP A 76 -1.54 1.34 -17.23
C ASP A 76 -2.00 1.06 -18.67
N ALA A 77 -1.46 1.79 -19.65
CA ALA A 77 -1.74 1.57 -21.06
C ALA A 77 -1.23 0.22 -21.58
N VAL A 78 -0.22 -0.37 -20.91
CA VAL A 78 0.35 -1.67 -21.24
C VAL A 78 -0.08 -2.80 -20.29
N GLY A 79 -1.01 -2.52 -19.36
CA GLY A 79 -1.63 -3.53 -18.51
C GLY A 79 -0.91 -3.81 -17.18
N ASP A 80 0.02 -2.93 -16.78
CA ASP A 80 0.67 -2.99 -15.47
C ASP A 80 -0.34 -2.70 -14.35
N GLY A 81 -0.12 -3.37 -13.22
CA GLY A 81 -0.93 -3.20 -12.01
C GLY A 81 -0.51 -1.99 -11.18
N PRO A 82 -1.35 -1.61 -10.19
CA PRO A 82 -1.05 -0.49 -9.32
C PRO A 82 0.16 -0.76 -8.42
N PRO A 83 0.96 0.28 -8.11
CA PRO A 83 2.17 0.12 -7.33
C PRO A 83 1.88 0.05 -5.83
N GLY A 84 2.64 -0.77 -5.12
CA GLY A 84 2.86 -0.64 -3.68
C GLY A 84 4.10 0.23 -3.43
N VAL A 85 4.04 1.13 -2.44
CA VAL A 85 5.16 2.04 -2.13
C VAL A 85 5.53 2.00 -0.65
N ALA A 86 6.83 2.00 -0.37
CA ALA A 86 7.38 2.20 0.97
C ALA A 86 8.51 3.24 0.94
N LEU A 87 8.67 3.97 2.05
CA LEU A 87 9.76 4.94 2.22
C LEU A 87 10.88 4.34 3.06
N ALA A 88 12.12 4.45 2.58
CA ALA A 88 13.27 3.96 3.31
C ALA A 88 13.45 4.69 4.65
N PRO A 89 13.63 3.98 5.77
CA PRO A 89 13.69 4.63 7.09
C PRO A 89 14.91 5.53 7.26
N GLN A 90 15.98 5.36 6.48
CA GLN A 90 17.22 6.13 6.61
C GLN A 90 17.15 7.52 5.96
N ASN A 91 16.42 7.66 4.84
CA ASN A 91 16.46 8.86 4.00
C ASN A 91 15.11 9.20 3.32
N ALA A 92 14.04 8.48 3.67
CA ALA A 92 12.73 8.56 3.03
C ALA A 92 12.76 8.33 1.50
N ALA A 93 13.80 7.67 0.97
CA ALA A 93 13.85 7.34 -0.45
C ALA A 93 12.75 6.32 -0.79
N PRO A 94 11.88 6.61 -1.76
CA PRO A 94 10.80 5.72 -2.09
C PRO A 94 11.25 4.47 -2.84
N HIS A 95 10.62 3.36 -2.50
CA HIS A 95 10.66 2.09 -3.20
C HIS A 95 9.26 1.78 -3.71
N ALA A 96 9.16 1.41 -4.98
CA ALA A 96 7.91 1.06 -5.64
C ALA A 96 7.99 -0.37 -6.17
N VAL A 97 6.96 -1.16 -5.88
CA VAL A 97 6.73 -2.48 -6.47
C VAL A 97 5.46 -2.46 -7.29
N TRP A 98 5.43 -3.12 -8.44
CA TRP A 98 4.20 -3.24 -9.24
C TRP A 98 4.20 -4.56 -10.03
N SER A 99 3.02 -4.98 -10.44
CA SER A 99 2.85 -6.07 -11.39
C SER A 99 3.11 -5.53 -12.79
N ARG A 100 4.19 -5.95 -13.42
CA ARG A 100 4.52 -5.61 -14.80
C ARG A 100 3.96 -6.66 -15.75
N SER A 101 3.18 -6.25 -16.73
CA SER A 101 2.71 -7.16 -17.78
C SER A 101 3.73 -7.26 -18.91
N ASP A 102 3.95 -8.47 -19.40
CA ASP A 102 4.70 -8.72 -20.64
C ASP A 102 3.80 -9.14 -21.82
N GLY A 103 2.48 -9.18 -21.58
CA GLY A 103 1.45 -9.61 -22.52
C GLY A 103 1.08 -11.10 -22.41
N ALA A 104 1.87 -11.93 -21.74
CA ALA A 104 1.56 -13.33 -21.44
C ALA A 104 1.11 -13.49 -19.98
N ASP A 105 1.86 -12.92 -19.05
CA ASP A 105 1.59 -12.93 -17.61
C ASP A 105 1.94 -11.58 -16.97
N ARG A 106 1.92 -11.55 -15.63
CA ARG A 106 2.32 -10.41 -14.83
C ARG A 106 3.32 -10.82 -13.77
N GLU A 107 4.36 -10.02 -13.65
CA GLU A 107 5.50 -10.31 -12.80
C GLU A 107 5.78 -9.13 -11.89
N ILE A 108 6.14 -9.39 -10.64
CA ILE A 108 6.47 -8.34 -9.69
C ILE A 108 7.84 -7.78 -10.03
N VAL A 109 7.89 -6.47 -10.21
CA VAL A 109 9.14 -5.72 -10.34
C VAL A 109 9.24 -4.66 -9.25
N LEU A 110 10.48 -4.25 -8.96
CA LEU A 110 10.84 -3.29 -7.94
C LEU A 110 11.73 -2.20 -8.55
N SER A 111 11.46 -0.94 -8.22
CA SER A 111 12.36 0.19 -8.49
C SER A 111 12.43 1.09 -7.25
N TRP A 112 13.51 1.83 -7.10
CA TRP A 112 13.66 2.79 -6.02
C TRP A 112 14.35 4.05 -6.49
N TRP A 113 14.15 5.13 -5.74
CA TRP A 113 14.78 6.41 -6.02
C TRP A 113 16.20 6.46 -5.43
N ASP A 114 17.20 6.68 -6.29
CA ASP A 114 18.60 6.72 -5.86
C ASP A 114 19.06 8.10 -5.34
N GLY A 115 18.16 9.10 -5.36
CA GLY A 115 18.49 10.49 -5.06
C GLY A 115 18.65 11.36 -6.31
N THR A 116 18.55 10.80 -7.51
CA THR A 116 18.63 11.55 -8.78
C THR A 116 17.66 11.04 -9.83
N ALA A 117 17.42 9.73 -9.85
CA ALA A 117 16.50 9.04 -10.76
C ALA A 117 15.91 7.80 -10.07
N TRP A 118 14.89 7.22 -10.70
CA TRP A 118 14.47 5.86 -10.41
C TRP A 118 15.46 4.86 -11.00
N THR A 119 15.75 3.79 -10.26
CA THR A 119 16.59 2.70 -10.77
C THR A 119 15.86 1.89 -11.85
N PRO A 120 16.59 1.22 -12.76
CA PRO A 120 15.98 0.23 -13.64
C PRO A 120 15.17 -0.80 -12.84
N PRO A 121 13.97 -1.19 -13.30
CA PRO A 121 13.15 -2.17 -12.58
C PRO A 121 13.85 -3.52 -12.45
N GLU A 122 13.95 -4.02 -11.22
CA GLU A 122 14.48 -5.35 -10.89
C GLU A 122 13.33 -6.35 -10.74
N ARG A 123 13.50 -7.57 -11.26
CA ARG A 123 12.51 -8.65 -11.10
C ARG A 123 12.52 -9.18 -9.67
N VAL A 124 11.35 -9.20 -9.04
CA VAL A 124 11.08 -9.87 -7.76
C VAL A 124 10.52 -11.27 -7.99
N THR A 125 9.83 -11.49 -9.10
CA THR A 125 9.35 -12.80 -9.55
C THR A 125 9.73 -13.00 -11.02
N ASP A 126 9.83 -14.27 -11.42
CA ASP A 126 10.28 -14.67 -12.76
C ASP A 126 9.86 -16.13 -13.02
N ASP A 127 8.56 -16.36 -13.18
CA ASP A 127 8.01 -17.66 -13.55
C ASP A 127 7.00 -17.57 -14.70
N THR A 128 5.88 -18.28 -14.61
CA THR A 128 4.87 -18.35 -15.68
C THR A 128 3.45 -18.18 -15.13
N LEU A 129 3.34 -17.65 -13.92
CA LEU A 129 2.09 -17.47 -13.20
C LEU A 129 1.83 -15.98 -13.00
N ASP A 130 0.56 -15.60 -12.97
CA ASP A 130 0.19 -14.21 -12.71
C ASP A 130 0.51 -13.85 -11.25
N ASP A 131 1.46 -12.92 -11.08
CA ASP A 131 1.79 -12.28 -9.82
C ASP A 131 1.24 -10.85 -9.75
N LEU A 132 0.39 -10.64 -8.76
CA LEU A 132 -0.55 -9.54 -8.75
C LEU A 132 -0.51 -8.77 -7.41
N ARG A 133 -0.91 -7.50 -7.45
CA ARG A 133 -1.08 -6.56 -6.31
C ARG A 133 0.03 -6.66 -5.25
N PRO A 134 1.29 -6.39 -5.62
CA PRO A 134 2.37 -6.44 -4.67
C PRO A 134 2.26 -5.32 -3.62
N ARG A 135 2.67 -5.61 -2.40
CA ARG A 135 2.91 -4.65 -1.32
C ARG A 135 4.34 -4.78 -0.83
N ILE A 136 4.89 -3.68 -0.34
CA ILE A 136 6.26 -3.60 0.14
C ILE A 136 6.31 -2.95 1.52
N ALA A 137 7.15 -3.49 2.40
CA ALA A 137 7.59 -2.87 3.63
C ALA A 137 9.12 -2.87 3.70
N LEU A 138 9.64 -1.87 4.41
CA LEU A 138 11.07 -1.72 4.67
C LEU A 138 11.31 -1.92 6.17
N GLY A 139 12.20 -2.85 6.51
CA GLY A 139 12.63 -3.08 7.88
C GLY A 139 13.47 -1.91 8.42
N PRO A 140 13.73 -1.85 9.74
CA PRO A 140 14.52 -0.77 10.35
C PRO A 140 15.92 -0.59 9.74
N ASP A 141 16.50 -1.65 9.20
CA ASP A 141 17.79 -1.71 8.51
C ASP A 141 17.71 -1.40 7.01
N GLY A 142 16.51 -1.14 6.48
CA GLY A 142 16.26 -0.95 5.06
C GLY A 142 16.05 -2.26 4.28
N THR A 143 15.99 -3.41 4.96
CA THR A 143 15.69 -4.68 4.31
C THR A 143 14.29 -4.64 3.69
N ARG A 144 14.19 -5.13 2.45
CA ARG A 144 12.99 -5.08 1.62
C ARG A 144 12.16 -6.33 1.82
N HIS A 145 10.86 -6.15 2.05
CA HIS A 145 9.91 -7.24 2.25
C HIS A 145 8.74 -7.05 1.29
N VAL A 146 8.57 -7.97 0.35
CA VAL A 146 7.54 -7.89 -0.68
C VAL A 146 6.56 -9.03 -0.51
N VAL A 147 5.27 -8.72 -0.54
CA VAL A 147 4.20 -9.71 -0.59
C VAL A 147 3.33 -9.47 -1.82
N TRP A 148 2.74 -10.53 -2.35
CA TRP A 148 1.86 -10.45 -3.50
C TRP A 148 0.84 -11.60 -3.46
N HIS A 149 -0.15 -11.57 -4.36
CA HIS A 149 -0.97 -12.75 -4.62
C HIS A 149 -0.58 -13.38 -5.94
N ARG A 150 -0.56 -14.70 -5.95
CA ARG A 150 -0.26 -15.51 -7.13
C ARG A 150 -1.48 -16.33 -7.50
N ASP A 151 -1.80 -16.36 -8.78
CA ASP A 151 -2.82 -17.27 -9.32
C ASP A 151 -2.17 -18.60 -9.74
N GLU A 152 -2.35 -19.63 -8.92
CA GLU A 152 -1.87 -20.99 -9.20
C GLU A 152 -3.02 -21.82 -9.79
N TRP A 153 -3.31 -21.60 -11.07
CA TRP A 153 -4.32 -22.35 -11.83
C TRP A 153 -5.75 -22.24 -11.25
N GLY A 154 -6.15 -21.05 -10.81
CA GLY A 154 -7.46 -20.75 -10.22
C GLY A 154 -7.46 -20.72 -8.69
N GLU A 155 -6.34 -21.07 -8.05
CA GLU A 155 -6.16 -20.98 -6.60
C GLU A 155 -5.28 -19.77 -6.26
N GLN A 156 -5.87 -18.78 -5.58
CA GLN A 156 -5.12 -17.58 -5.18
C GLN A 156 -4.40 -17.81 -3.86
N ARG A 157 -3.09 -17.57 -3.84
CA ARG A 157 -2.27 -17.66 -2.61
C ARG A 157 -1.46 -16.41 -2.38
N VAL A 158 -1.18 -16.12 -1.10
CA VAL A 158 -0.29 -15.04 -0.70
C VAL A 158 1.13 -15.57 -0.63
N TRP A 159 2.04 -14.85 -1.25
CA TRP A 159 3.46 -15.15 -1.30
C TRP A 159 4.27 -14.00 -0.72
N TYR A 160 5.47 -14.33 -0.24
CA TYR A 160 6.44 -13.39 0.31
C TYR A 160 7.83 -13.64 -0.27
N ARG A 161 8.60 -12.58 -0.42
CA ARG A 161 10.03 -12.62 -0.73
C ARG A 161 10.74 -11.46 -0.09
N GLN A 162 11.97 -11.69 0.33
CA GLN A 162 12.96 -10.62 0.51
C GLN A 162 13.75 -10.51 -0.80
N PRO A 163 13.54 -9.45 -1.62
CA PRO A 163 14.35 -9.22 -2.81
C PRO A 163 15.84 -9.10 -2.45
N PRO A 164 16.76 -9.21 -3.43
CA PRO A 164 18.18 -8.94 -3.22
C PRO A 164 18.39 -7.64 -2.41
N ALA A 165 19.47 -7.52 -1.64
CA ALA A 165 19.77 -6.26 -0.96
C ALA A 165 20.49 -5.28 -1.90
N LEU A 166 20.40 -3.98 -1.61
CA LEU A 166 21.17 -2.94 -2.33
C LEU A 166 22.69 -3.18 -2.25
N SER A 167 23.16 -3.86 -1.20
CA SER A 167 24.55 -4.28 -1.00
C SER A 167 24.99 -5.46 -1.88
N GLY A 168 24.13 -5.98 -2.76
CA GLY A 168 24.42 -7.14 -3.62
C GLY A 168 24.25 -8.49 -2.92
N THR A 169 23.63 -8.52 -1.74
CA THR A 169 23.26 -9.78 -1.07
C THR A 169 22.13 -10.44 -1.85
N VAL A 170 22.26 -11.74 -2.11
CA VAL A 170 21.22 -12.54 -2.79
C VAL A 170 19.93 -12.50 -1.96
N GLY A 171 18.79 -12.30 -2.63
CA GLY A 171 17.47 -12.33 -1.99
C GLY A 171 17.10 -13.74 -1.52
N THR A 172 15.94 -13.89 -0.90
CA THR A 172 15.38 -15.22 -0.61
C THR A 172 14.69 -15.80 -1.83
N GLU A 173 14.41 -17.10 -1.81
CA GLU A 173 13.39 -17.68 -2.69
C GLU A 173 11.99 -17.14 -2.29
N PRO A 174 11.03 -17.09 -3.24
CA PRO A 174 9.62 -16.94 -2.91
C PRO A 174 9.15 -18.02 -1.93
N GLU A 175 8.45 -17.62 -0.88
CA GLU A 175 7.85 -18.53 0.11
C GLU A 175 6.34 -18.29 0.24
N PRO A 176 5.53 -19.36 0.37
CA PRO A 176 4.09 -19.22 0.54
C PRO A 176 3.77 -18.71 1.95
N VAL A 177 3.03 -17.61 2.03
CA VAL A 177 2.42 -17.12 3.28
C VAL A 177 1.13 -17.89 3.57
N THR A 178 0.41 -18.36 2.56
CA THR A 178 -0.74 -19.28 2.69
C THR A 178 -0.40 -20.64 2.10
N GLU A 179 -0.72 -21.73 2.81
CA GLU A 179 -0.44 -23.10 2.37
C GLU A 179 -1.70 -23.82 1.90
N ALA A 180 -1.61 -24.63 0.84
CA ALA A 180 -2.75 -25.41 0.36
C ALA A 180 -3.39 -26.25 1.49
N PRO A 181 -4.73 -26.33 1.57
CA PRO A 181 -5.72 -25.79 0.63
C PRO A 181 -6.12 -24.33 0.90
N ASP A 182 -5.42 -23.61 1.77
CA ASP A 182 -5.77 -22.24 2.10
C ASP A 182 -5.47 -21.30 0.94
N THR A 183 -6.44 -20.45 0.63
CA THR A 183 -6.32 -19.34 -0.31
C THR A 183 -6.02 -18.04 0.43
N GLY A 184 -5.60 -17.02 -0.31
CA GLY A 184 -5.52 -15.68 0.23
C GLY A 184 -5.32 -14.60 -0.82
N ARG A 185 -5.82 -13.40 -0.50
CA ARG A 185 -5.77 -12.20 -1.35
C ARG A 185 -5.71 -10.93 -0.51
N LEU A 186 -5.57 -9.80 -1.21
CA LEU A 186 -5.55 -8.46 -0.59
C LEU A 186 -4.53 -8.38 0.56
N ALA A 187 -3.35 -8.97 0.34
CA ALA A 187 -2.31 -9.00 1.35
C ALA A 187 -1.68 -7.62 1.54
N ASP A 188 -1.22 -7.36 2.76
CA ASP A 188 -0.42 -6.22 3.14
C ASP A 188 0.68 -6.66 4.10
N VAL A 189 1.80 -5.93 4.11
CA VAL A 189 3.00 -6.31 4.86
C VAL A 189 3.50 -5.15 5.72
N ALA A 190 3.95 -5.47 6.93
CA ALA A 190 4.64 -4.54 7.81
C ALA A 190 5.81 -5.23 8.50
N VAL A 191 6.81 -4.43 8.87
CA VAL A 191 7.92 -4.85 9.72
C VAL A 191 7.86 -4.08 11.02
N ASP A 192 7.78 -4.77 12.15
CA ASP A 192 7.72 -4.10 13.45
C ASP A 192 9.09 -3.56 13.92
N GLY A 193 9.09 -2.87 15.06
CA GLY A 193 10.32 -2.26 15.60
C GLY A 193 11.40 -3.27 16.02
N MET A 194 11.07 -4.56 16.12
CA MET A 194 12.00 -5.64 16.42
C MET A 194 12.51 -6.33 15.14
N GLY A 195 12.00 -5.97 13.96
CA GLY A 195 12.34 -6.58 12.69
C GLY A 195 11.49 -7.79 12.32
N TRP A 196 10.40 -8.08 13.06
CA TRP A 196 9.50 -9.16 12.67
C TRP A 196 8.67 -8.77 11.46
N VAL A 197 8.55 -9.70 10.52
CA VAL A 197 7.73 -9.54 9.33
C VAL A 197 6.32 -10.05 9.64
N TRP A 198 5.34 -9.18 9.37
CA TRP A 198 3.93 -9.46 9.54
C TRP A 198 3.19 -9.27 8.24
N VAL A 199 2.35 -10.22 7.88
CA VAL A 199 1.53 -10.19 6.66
C VAL A 199 0.07 -10.31 7.05
N ALA A 200 -0.73 -9.29 6.79
CA ALA A 200 -2.18 -9.38 6.93
C ALA A 200 -2.79 -9.70 5.58
N TYR A 201 -3.81 -10.56 5.55
CA TYR A 201 -4.45 -10.98 4.31
C TYR A 201 -5.89 -11.38 4.54
N GLN A 202 -6.67 -11.35 3.47
CA GLN A 202 -7.99 -11.92 3.45
C GLN A 202 -7.90 -13.38 2.99
N LYS A 203 -8.50 -14.29 3.75
CA LYS A 203 -8.64 -15.70 3.37
C LYS A 203 -10.02 -15.91 2.75
N ASP A 204 -10.09 -16.60 1.62
CA ASP A 204 -11.35 -17.03 1.00
C ASP A 204 -11.68 -18.46 1.48
N PRO A 205 -12.96 -18.86 1.65
CA PRO A 205 -13.30 -20.18 2.13
C PRO A 205 -13.01 -21.20 1.03
N ALA A 206 -12.46 -22.35 1.44
CA ALA A 206 -12.04 -23.43 0.54
C ALA A 206 -13.14 -23.98 -0.37
N THR A 207 -14.42 -23.75 -0.06
CA THR A 207 -15.58 -24.28 -0.82
C THR A 207 -16.18 -23.30 -1.81
N ALA A 208 -15.71 -22.05 -1.88
CA ALA A 208 -16.21 -21.04 -2.80
C ALA A 208 -15.14 -19.97 -3.09
N PRO A 209 -14.29 -20.18 -4.12
CA PRO A 209 -13.33 -19.17 -4.57
C PRO A 209 -14.02 -17.82 -4.76
N GLY A 210 -13.51 -16.79 -4.08
CA GLY A 210 -14.09 -15.44 -4.06
C GLY A 210 -14.90 -15.12 -2.79
N ALA A 211 -15.67 -16.03 -2.20
CA ALA A 211 -16.27 -15.72 -0.90
C ALA A 211 -15.15 -15.43 0.12
N ALA A 212 -15.40 -14.74 1.23
CA ALA A 212 -14.32 -14.37 2.14
C ALA A 212 -14.54 -14.99 3.53
N GLU A 213 -13.62 -15.82 4.01
CA GLU A 213 -13.70 -16.53 5.30
C GLU A 213 -13.38 -15.59 6.48
N GLY A 214 -12.43 -14.68 6.30
CA GLY A 214 -12.01 -13.77 7.35
C GLY A 214 -10.74 -13.01 7.05
N ILE A 215 -10.39 -12.14 7.99
CA ILE A 215 -9.11 -11.45 8.04
C ILE A 215 -8.14 -12.24 8.91
N PHE A 216 -6.94 -12.46 8.38
CA PHE A 216 -5.86 -13.20 9.01
C PHE A 216 -4.61 -12.34 9.08
N VAL A 217 -3.74 -12.69 10.02
CA VAL A 217 -2.37 -12.17 10.09
C VAL A 217 -1.41 -13.34 10.26
N ALA A 218 -0.29 -13.29 9.54
CA ALA A 218 0.82 -14.21 9.64
C ALA A 218 2.05 -13.48 10.18
N ARG A 219 2.76 -14.08 11.13
CA ARG A 219 4.10 -13.65 11.56
C ARG A 219 5.13 -14.65 11.05
N ARG A 220 6.20 -14.15 10.44
CA ARG A 220 7.32 -14.99 9.99
C ARG A 220 8.19 -15.37 11.18
N GLU A 221 8.27 -16.66 11.48
CA GLU A 221 9.12 -17.18 12.57
C GLU A 221 10.54 -17.48 12.08
N SER A 222 10.62 -18.08 10.90
CA SER A 222 11.85 -18.43 10.20
C SER A 222 11.57 -18.55 8.70
N PRO A 223 12.58 -18.75 7.83
CA PRO A 223 12.32 -19.06 6.43
C PRO A 223 11.29 -20.19 6.28
N PHE A 224 10.27 -19.96 5.44
CA PHE A 224 9.15 -20.87 5.19
C PHE A 224 8.27 -21.24 6.40
N VAL A 225 8.44 -20.63 7.58
CA VAL A 225 7.64 -20.93 8.78
C VAL A 225 6.86 -19.70 9.22
N TRP A 226 5.53 -19.83 9.19
CA TRP A 226 4.60 -18.75 9.50
C TRP A 226 3.60 -19.16 10.57
N THR A 227 3.47 -18.36 11.64
CA THR A 227 2.37 -18.49 12.60
C THR A 227 1.20 -17.64 12.12
N ARG A 228 0.02 -18.25 11.96
CA ARG A 228 -1.18 -17.61 11.39
C ARG A 228 -2.29 -17.51 12.43
N GLN A 229 -2.96 -16.36 12.47
CA GLN A 229 -4.08 -16.11 13.38
C GLN A 229 -5.21 -15.38 12.68
N ARG A 230 -6.45 -15.84 12.89
CA ARG A 230 -7.66 -15.12 12.46
C ARG A 230 -7.92 -13.92 13.39
N LEU A 231 -8.13 -12.75 12.78
CA LEU A 231 -8.40 -11.49 13.48
C LEU A 231 -9.88 -11.13 13.54
N GLY A 232 -10.65 -11.48 12.50
CA GLY A 232 -12.07 -11.15 12.46
C GLY A 232 -12.76 -11.54 11.15
N PRO A 233 -14.08 -11.27 11.05
CA PRO A 233 -14.83 -11.42 9.81
C PRO A 233 -14.47 -10.31 8.82
N THR A 234 -14.75 -10.55 7.54
CA THR A 234 -14.65 -9.58 6.44
C THR A 234 -16.01 -9.48 5.74
N GLY A 235 -16.31 -8.33 5.16
CA GLY A 235 -17.57 -8.06 4.44
C GLY A 235 -17.39 -7.63 3.01
N LEU A 236 -16.18 -7.79 2.50
CA LEU A 236 -15.91 -7.47 1.12
C LEU A 236 -16.50 -8.54 0.22
N ASP A 237 -17.45 -8.11 -0.60
CA ASP A 237 -17.86 -8.85 -1.78
C ASP A 237 -16.63 -9.06 -2.68
N PRO A 238 -16.22 -10.30 -3.01
CA PRO A 238 -15.18 -10.57 -4.01
C PRO A 238 -15.34 -9.83 -5.32
N ALA A 239 -16.58 -9.55 -5.73
CA ALA A 239 -16.89 -8.95 -7.02
C ALA A 239 -16.66 -7.43 -7.03
N LEU A 240 -16.40 -6.79 -5.88
CA LEU A 240 -16.13 -5.36 -5.84
C LEU A 240 -14.65 -5.07 -6.19
N PRO A 241 -14.39 -4.21 -7.19
CA PRO A 241 -13.03 -3.87 -7.64
C PRO A 241 -12.27 -2.93 -6.68
N ASP A 242 -12.76 -2.70 -5.46
CA ASP A 242 -12.28 -1.62 -4.59
C ASP A 242 -10.95 -1.97 -3.90
N LEU A 243 -9.86 -1.43 -4.46
CA LEU A 243 -8.49 -1.43 -3.93
C LEU A 243 -8.34 -0.76 -2.55
N ASP A 244 -9.38 -0.07 -2.08
CA ASP A 244 -9.34 0.84 -0.91
C ASP A 244 -10.00 0.26 0.36
N ARG A 245 -10.54 -0.96 0.31
CA ARG A 245 -11.26 -1.55 1.47
C ARG A 245 -10.64 -2.82 2.05
N GLY A 246 -9.53 -3.28 1.47
CA GLY A 246 -8.80 -4.47 1.92
C GLY A 246 -8.22 -4.31 3.33
N VAL A 247 -7.77 -5.42 3.91
CA VAL A 247 -7.03 -5.40 5.18
C VAL A 247 -5.72 -4.64 5.04
N ARG A 248 -5.35 -3.90 6.09
CA ARG A 248 -4.09 -3.17 6.20
C ARG A 248 -3.38 -3.52 7.48
N ILE A 249 -2.05 -3.61 7.40
CA ILE A 249 -1.19 -3.80 8.56
C ILE A 249 -0.19 -2.68 8.66
N HIS A 250 0.02 -2.20 9.88
CA HIS A 250 0.79 -1.00 10.12
C HIS A 250 1.76 -1.22 11.26
N ALA A 251 3.00 -0.82 11.04
CA ALA A 251 4.01 -0.70 12.08
C ALA A 251 4.49 0.74 12.17
N SER A 252 4.28 1.40 13.32
CA SER A 252 4.75 2.76 13.53
C SER A 252 4.99 3.05 14.99
N ARG A 253 6.16 3.66 15.31
CA ARG A 253 6.51 4.14 16.65
C ARG A 253 6.33 3.07 17.75
N GLY A 254 6.80 1.85 17.49
CA GLY A 254 6.72 0.73 18.44
C GLY A 254 5.30 0.19 18.64
N ARG A 255 4.43 0.35 17.64
CA ARG A 255 3.09 -0.24 17.64
C ARG A 255 2.83 -0.94 16.33
N LEU A 256 2.12 -2.06 16.45
CA LEU A 256 1.63 -2.85 15.33
C LEU A 256 0.10 -2.93 15.45
N TRP A 257 -0.62 -2.61 14.37
CA TRP A 257 -2.06 -2.77 14.31
C TRP A 257 -2.51 -3.23 12.92
N VAL A 258 -3.68 -3.86 12.88
CA VAL A 258 -4.35 -4.29 11.66
C VAL A 258 -5.73 -3.66 11.63
N ASP A 259 -6.10 -3.07 10.50
CA ASP A 259 -7.45 -2.56 10.26
C ASP A 259 -8.04 -3.06 8.94
N TRP A 260 -9.37 -3.11 8.90
CA TRP A 260 -10.12 -3.64 7.76
C TRP A 260 -11.57 -3.16 7.79
N VAL A 261 -12.28 -3.35 6.68
CA VAL A 261 -13.75 -3.21 6.63
C VAL A 261 -14.38 -4.59 6.81
N ASP A 262 -15.22 -4.74 7.84
CA ASP A 262 -15.85 -6.01 8.19
C ASP A 262 -17.14 -6.31 7.41
N GLY A 263 -17.75 -7.46 7.76
CA GLY A 263 -19.01 -8.03 7.25
C GLY A 263 -20.12 -7.03 6.94
N ASP A 264 -20.26 -6.06 7.85
CA ASP A 264 -21.40 -5.16 7.92
C ASP A 264 -21.05 -3.78 7.34
N GLY A 265 -19.91 -3.67 6.65
CA GLY A 265 -19.36 -2.40 6.17
C GLY A 265 -18.81 -1.53 7.29
N VAL A 266 -18.53 -2.10 8.47
CA VAL A 266 -18.04 -1.39 9.66
C VAL A 266 -16.51 -1.42 9.66
N PHE A 267 -15.89 -0.30 10.03
CA PHE A 267 -14.44 -0.26 10.17
C PHE A 267 -14.04 -0.99 11.45
N ALA A 268 -13.11 -1.93 11.35
CA ALA A 268 -12.63 -2.71 12.47
C ALA A 268 -11.11 -2.65 12.56
N TYR A 269 -10.57 -2.66 13.78
CA TYR A 269 -9.14 -2.77 14.00
C TYR A 269 -8.77 -3.57 15.24
N ARG A 270 -7.55 -4.11 15.24
CA ARG A 270 -6.90 -4.77 16.38
C ARG A 270 -5.48 -4.27 16.53
N VAL A 271 -5.03 -4.18 17.78
CA VAL A 271 -3.67 -3.74 18.13
C VAL A 271 -2.90 -4.90 18.74
N TRP A 272 -1.65 -5.09 18.32
CA TRP A 272 -0.73 -6.04 18.93
C TRP A 272 -0.28 -5.55 20.30
N ARG A 273 -0.31 -6.44 21.29
CA ARG A 273 0.14 -6.16 22.66
C ARG A 273 1.42 -6.92 22.92
N GLU A 274 2.55 -6.24 22.83
CA GLU A 274 3.88 -6.84 23.06
C GLU A 274 3.98 -7.52 24.44
N ALA A 275 3.46 -6.89 25.50
CA ALA A 275 3.52 -7.43 26.86
C ALA A 275 2.81 -8.78 27.04
N THR A 276 1.85 -9.10 26.18
CA THR A 276 1.04 -10.33 26.27
C THR A 276 1.13 -11.18 25.00
N GLU A 277 2.00 -10.82 24.06
CA GLU A 277 2.14 -11.42 22.73
C GLU A 277 0.79 -11.79 22.08
N SER A 278 -0.14 -10.83 22.08
CA SER A 278 -1.51 -11.10 21.62
C SER A 278 -2.18 -9.88 21.01
N TRP A 279 -3.08 -10.13 20.07
CA TRP A 279 -3.96 -9.12 19.52
C TRP A 279 -5.07 -8.74 20.51
N SER A 280 -5.40 -7.45 20.57
CA SER A 280 -6.55 -6.96 21.33
C SER A 280 -7.88 -7.57 20.84
N GLN A 281 -8.93 -7.42 21.65
CA GLN A 281 -10.29 -7.55 21.14
C GLN A 281 -10.51 -6.56 19.98
N PRO A 282 -11.37 -6.89 18.99
CA PRO A 282 -11.61 -6.02 17.85
C PRO A 282 -12.39 -4.78 18.31
N VAL A 283 -11.94 -3.62 17.88
CA VAL A 283 -12.68 -2.36 18.01
C VAL A 283 -13.42 -2.14 16.71
N ARG A 284 -14.73 -1.84 16.76
CA ARG A 284 -15.60 -1.64 15.61
C ARG A 284 -16.17 -0.22 15.62
N LEU A 285 -16.16 0.47 14.49
CA LEU A 285 -16.61 1.86 14.31
C LEU A 285 -17.60 1.97 13.14
N ASP A 286 -18.81 2.48 13.42
CA ASP A 286 -19.86 2.70 12.41
C ASP A 286 -19.37 3.60 11.25
N TYR A 287 -19.55 3.12 10.02
CA TYR A 287 -19.00 3.75 8.81
C TYR A 287 -19.91 4.87 8.26
N THR A 288 -19.54 6.12 8.50
CA THR A 288 -19.94 7.26 7.63
C THR A 288 -18.68 8.02 7.21
N ARG A 289 -18.71 8.74 6.07
CA ARG A 289 -17.55 9.53 5.58
C ARG A 289 -16.99 10.50 6.62
N GLU A 290 -17.86 11.08 7.44
CA GLU A 290 -17.50 11.96 8.57
C GLU A 290 -16.90 11.17 9.75
N ARG A 291 -17.34 9.93 9.97
CA ARG A 291 -16.79 9.01 10.98
C ARG A 291 -15.52 8.29 10.55
N LEU A 292 -15.20 8.18 9.26
CA LEU A 292 -13.89 7.71 8.79
C LEU A 292 -12.79 8.68 9.24
N LEU A 293 -13.01 9.98 9.03
CA LEU A 293 -12.12 11.04 9.53
C LEU A 293 -12.10 11.07 11.07
N ALA A 294 -13.25 10.94 11.72
CA ALA A 294 -13.31 10.88 13.19
C ALA A 294 -12.65 9.60 13.77
N GLY A 295 -12.72 8.48 13.06
CA GLY A 295 -12.12 7.19 13.40
C GLY A 295 -10.61 7.20 13.19
N GLN A 296 -10.11 7.86 12.16
CA GLN A 296 -8.68 8.14 12.01
C GLN A 296 -8.16 9.09 13.08
N GLU A 297 -8.93 10.13 13.43
CA GLU A 297 -8.64 10.96 14.58
C GLU A 297 -8.76 10.19 15.90
N GLU A 298 -9.66 9.21 16.02
CA GLU A 298 -9.84 8.38 17.21
C GLU A 298 -8.74 7.33 17.34
N ILE A 299 -8.28 6.73 16.25
CA ILE A 299 -7.05 5.95 16.19
C ILE A 299 -5.90 6.88 16.59
N ALA A 300 -5.73 8.05 15.98
CA ALA A 300 -4.69 9.00 16.36
C ALA A 300 -4.79 9.45 17.83
N ARG A 301 -6.02 9.63 18.37
CA ARG A 301 -6.30 10.01 19.77
C ARG A 301 -6.09 8.85 20.74
N GLU A 302 -6.49 7.62 20.43
CA GLU A 302 -6.19 6.41 21.23
C GLU A 302 -4.68 6.14 21.23
N MET A 303 -4.04 6.34 20.07
CA MET A 303 -2.59 6.31 19.93
C MET A 303 -1.91 7.40 20.78
N ALA A 304 -2.53 8.58 20.93
CA ALA A 304 -2.07 9.66 21.82
C ALA A 304 -2.45 9.48 23.31
N ARG A 305 -3.62 8.90 23.65
CA ARG A 305 -4.14 8.70 25.02
C ARG A 305 -3.43 7.58 25.75
N ALA A 306 -2.95 6.56 25.02
CA ALA A 306 -2.03 5.56 25.55
C ALA A 306 -0.72 6.17 26.09
N ARG A 307 -0.38 7.42 25.72
CA ARG A 307 0.73 8.19 26.29
C ARG A 307 0.42 8.74 27.70
N ILE A 308 -0.84 9.08 27.99
CA ILE A 308 -1.27 9.66 29.28
C ILE A 308 -1.46 8.57 30.35
N ARG A 309 -1.97 7.39 29.98
CA ARG A 309 -2.11 6.27 30.94
C ARG A 309 -0.76 5.71 31.43
N MET A 310 0.34 5.85 30.66
CA MET A 310 1.69 5.50 31.12
C MET A 310 2.42 6.62 31.88
N LEU A 311 1.97 7.88 31.79
CA LEU A 311 2.53 9.01 32.55
C LEU A 311 1.85 9.23 33.92
N VAL A 312 0.67 8.65 34.15
CA VAL A 312 -0.12 8.85 35.38
C VAL A 312 -0.01 7.68 36.37
N LEU A 313 0.51 6.52 35.95
CA LEU A 313 0.91 5.46 36.88
C LEU A 313 2.34 5.75 37.37
N ARG A 314 2.45 6.57 38.43
CA ARG A 314 3.65 6.60 39.27
C ARG A 314 3.91 5.16 39.77
N PRO A 315 5.16 4.66 39.77
CA PRO A 315 5.51 3.53 40.60
C PRO A 315 5.37 4.00 42.05
N GLY A 316 4.29 3.58 42.71
CA GLY A 316 4.12 3.72 44.14
C GLY A 316 4.73 2.53 44.86
N ARG A 317 6.05 2.58 45.08
CA ARG A 317 6.75 2.32 46.34
C ARG A 317 8.26 2.41 46.13
#